data_AF-A0A1Q6HDW9-F1
#
_entry.id   AF-A0A1Q6HDW9-F1
#
_cell.length_a   1.000
_cell.length_b   1.000
_cell.length_c   1.000
_cell.angle_alpha   90.00
_cell.angle_beta   90.00
_cell.angle_gamma   90.00
#
_symmetry.space_group_name_H-M   'P 1'
#
loop_
_entity.id
_entity.type
_entity.pdbx_description
1 polymer ?
#
loop_
_entity_poly.entity_id
_entity_poly.type
_entity_poly.pdbx_seq_one_letter_code
_entity_poly.pdbx_strand_id
1 'polypeptide(L)'
;MIMNNYKPTYTKEEVDELVKWFNEHEYDDEVDLGHGQYIKSVKVSVAQLSHLAQLYYANRNFSGPINMLFKIRDCLTEQGKVHE
;
A
#
# COMPACT_ATOMS: atom_id res chain seq x y z
N MET A 1 -13.12 -3.59 10.46
CA MET A 1 -12.83 -4.66 9.47
C MET A 1 -12.88 -3.97 8.12
N ILE A 2 -11.72 -3.71 7.50
CA ILE A 2 -11.69 -3.00 6.22
C ILE A 2 -12.25 -3.91 5.14
N MET A 3 -13.39 -3.54 4.57
CA MET A 3 -13.87 -4.16 3.33
C MET A 3 -13.05 -3.60 2.17
N ASN A 4 -11.87 -4.19 1.96
CA ASN A 4 -11.05 -3.82 0.82
C ASN A 4 -11.70 -4.29 -0.47
N ASN A 5 -12.19 -3.34 -1.27
CA ASN A 5 -12.68 -3.58 -2.63
C ASN A 5 -11.48 -3.72 -3.58
N TYR A 6 -10.75 -4.83 -3.44
CA TYR A 6 -9.60 -5.14 -4.28
C TYR A 6 -10.04 -5.30 -5.73
N LYS A 7 -9.39 -4.55 -6.63
CA LYS A 7 -9.71 -4.56 -8.06
C LYS A 7 -8.77 -5.53 -8.79
N PRO A 8 -9.24 -6.16 -9.88
CA PRO A 8 -8.37 -6.97 -10.73
C PRO A 8 -7.34 -6.12 -11.46
N THR A 9 -7.59 -4.84 -11.73
CA THR A 9 -6.68 -3.90 -12.41
C THR A 9 -6.89 -2.50 -11.86
N TYR A 10 -5.85 -1.66 -11.97
CA TYR A 10 -5.87 -0.26 -11.58
C TYR A 10 -5.42 0.62 -12.75
N THR A 11 -5.82 1.89 -12.77
CA THR A 11 -5.26 2.85 -13.71
C THR A 11 -3.89 3.33 -13.24
N LYS A 12 -3.12 3.93 -14.16
CA LYS A 12 -1.81 4.49 -13.82
C LYS A 12 -1.97 5.61 -12.80
N GLU A 13 -2.98 6.44 -12.96
CA GLU A 13 -3.31 7.57 -12.08
C GLU A 13 -3.63 7.08 -10.66
N GLU A 14 -4.43 6.02 -10.51
CA GLU A 14 -4.72 5.43 -9.19
C GLU A 14 -3.44 4.96 -8.47
N VAL A 15 -2.51 4.35 -9.21
CA VAL A 15 -1.23 3.91 -8.67
C VAL A 15 -0.32 5.09 -8.33
N ASP A 16 -0.22 6.07 -9.21
CA ASP A 16 0.64 7.24 -9.01
C ASP A 16 0.15 8.09 -7.82
N GLU A 17 -1.17 8.25 -7.62
CA GLU A 17 -1.71 8.91 -6.42
C GLU A 17 -1.41 8.13 -5.14
N LEU A 18 -1.50 6.79 -5.17
CA LEU A 18 -1.16 5.97 -4.01
C LEU A 18 0.32 6.06 -3.65
N VAL A 19 1.20 5.97 -4.65
CA VAL A 19 2.65 6.12 -4.44
C VAL A 19 3.00 7.53 -3.96
N LYS A 20 2.34 8.55 -4.52
CA LYS A 20 2.51 9.94 -4.09
C LYS A 20 2.11 10.12 -2.62
N TRP A 21 1.01 9.53 -2.17
CA TRP A 21 0.61 9.55 -0.77
C TRP A 21 1.72 9.05 0.16
N PHE A 22 2.37 7.93 -0.18
CA PHE A 22 3.49 7.37 0.59
C PHE A 22 4.77 8.22 0.56
N ASN A 23 4.91 9.12 -0.42
CA ASN A 23 6.05 10.03 -0.48
C ASN A 23 5.79 11.35 0.26
N GLU A 24 4.52 11.74 0.41
CA GLU A 24 4.12 12.99 1.05
C GLU A 24 3.87 12.86 2.54
N HIS A 25 3.62 11.65 3.05
CA HIS A 25 3.36 11.42 4.47
C HIS A 25 4.54 10.72 5.15
N GLU A 26 4.87 11.16 6.36
CA GLU A 26 5.76 10.41 7.24
C GLU A 26 4.93 9.37 8.02
N TYR A 27 5.44 8.15 8.15
CA TYR A 27 4.74 7.07 8.84
C TYR A 27 5.72 6.13 9.54
N ASP A 28 5.21 5.40 10.52
CA ASP A 28 5.98 4.38 11.24
C ASP A 28 6.50 3.31 10.29
N ASP A 29 7.72 2.83 10.56
CA ASP A 29 8.33 1.79 9.75
C ASP A 29 7.78 0.38 10.07
N GLU A 30 6.75 0.29 10.91
CA GLU A 30 6.11 -0.97 11.26
C GLU A 30 4.57 -0.87 11.34
N VAL A 31 3.87 -1.89 10.85
CA VAL A 31 2.40 -1.93 10.84
C VAL A 31 1.88 -3.35 11.02
N ASP A 32 0.84 -3.48 11.85
CA ASP A 32 0.06 -4.72 11.96
C ASP A 32 -1.03 -4.71 10.89
N LEU A 33 -1.06 -5.71 10.02
CA LEU A 33 -2.06 -5.82 8.95
C LEU A 33 -3.24 -6.74 9.33
N GLY A 34 -3.29 -7.18 10.59
CA GLY A 34 -4.24 -8.15 11.11
C GLY A 34 -3.95 -9.58 10.63
N HIS A 35 -4.67 -10.54 11.20
CA HIS A 35 -4.58 -11.97 10.84
C HIS A 35 -3.15 -12.55 10.93
N GLY A 36 -2.36 -12.09 11.91
CA GLY A 36 -0.98 -12.53 12.10
C GLY A 36 0.01 -12.00 11.06
N GLN A 37 -0.40 -11.05 10.21
CA GLN A 37 0.48 -10.40 9.25
C GLN A 37 1.04 -9.11 9.86
N TYR A 38 2.35 -9.05 10.02
CA TYR A 38 3.05 -7.90 10.58
C TYR A 38 4.23 -7.51 9.68
N ILE A 39 4.39 -6.23 9.40
CA ILE A 39 5.52 -5.70 8.64
C ILE A 39 6.37 -4.85 9.57
N LYS A 40 7.65 -5.19 9.71
CA LYS A 40 8.66 -4.45 10.49
C LYS A 40 9.46 -3.42 9.71
N SER A 41 9.35 -3.44 8.38
CA SER A 41 10.08 -2.55 7.47
C SER A 41 9.13 -2.09 6.38
N VAL A 42 8.19 -1.24 6.78
CA VAL A 42 7.13 -0.72 5.92
C VAL A 42 7.75 0.09 4.79
N LYS A 43 8.75 0.92 5.04
CA LYS A 43 9.42 1.74 4.01
C LYS A 43 10.03 0.89 2.90
N VAL A 44 10.70 -0.20 3.26
CA VAL A 44 11.28 -1.16 2.28
C VAL A 44 10.17 -1.85 1.49
N SER A 45 9.12 -2.30 2.18
CA SER A 45 8.00 -2.99 1.57
C SER A 45 7.26 -2.05 0.59
N VAL A 46 6.96 -0.83 1.02
CA VAL A 46 6.31 0.20 0.20
C VAL A 46 7.15 0.53 -1.03
N ALA A 47 8.46 0.69 -0.91
CA ALA A 47 9.33 0.95 -2.06
C ALA A 47 9.28 -0.18 -3.11
N GLN A 48 9.39 -1.44 -2.67
CA GLN A 48 9.32 -2.60 -3.57
C GLN A 48 7.94 -2.78 -4.21
N LEU A 49 6.88 -2.63 -3.41
CA LEU A 49 5.50 -2.75 -3.89
C LEU A 49 5.15 -1.60 -4.85
N SER A 50 5.61 -0.38 -4.59
CA SER A 50 5.42 0.79 -5.46
C SER A 50 6.10 0.59 -6.81
N HIS A 51 7.33 0.08 -6.82
CA HIS A 51 8.03 -0.26 -8.06
C HIS A 51 7.26 -1.28 -8.90
N LEU A 52 6.79 -2.36 -8.28
CA LEU A 52 6.00 -3.39 -8.97
C LEU A 52 4.65 -2.84 -9.46
N ALA A 53 3.98 -2.04 -8.64
CA ALA A 53 2.72 -1.39 -8.97
C ALA A 53 2.85 -0.51 -10.21
N GLN A 54 3.86 0.35 -10.26
CA GLN A 54 4.11 1.25 -11.40
C GLN A 54 4.48 0.48 -12.67
N LEU A 55 5.20 -0.63 -12.56
CA LEU A 55 5.60 -1.44 -13.72
C LEU A 55 4.44 -2.27 -14.29
N TYR A 56 3.54 -2.76 -13.42
CA TYR A 56 2.55 -3.77 -13.78
C TYR A 56 1.09 -3.37 -13.51
N TYR A 57 0.77 -2.09 -13.33
CA TYR A 57 -0.57 -1.61 -12.95
C TYR A 57 -1.72 -2.15 -13.83
N ALA A 58 -1.47 -2.28 -15.14
CA ALA A 58 -2.45 -2.78 -16.09
C ALA A 58 -2.52 -4.32 -16.17
N ASN A 59 -1.58 -5.03 -15.55
CA ASN A 59 -1.54 -6.49 -15.57
C ASN A 59 -2.37 -7.06 -14.41
N ARG A 60 -3.49 -7.69 -14.76
CA ARG A 60 -4.43 -8.24 -13.79
C ARG A 60 -3.87 -9.29 -12.82
N ASN A 61 -2.79 -9.95 -13.21
CA ASN A 61 -2.11 -10.95 -12.37
C ASN A 61 -1.17 -10.29 -11.34
N PHE A 62 -0.95 -8.98 -11.44
CA PHE A 62 -0.06 -8.18 -10.59
C PHE A 62 -0.82 -7.08 -9.81
N SER A 63 -2.12 -7.25 -9.59
CA SER A 63 -2.90 -6.37 -8.71
C SER A 63 -2.56 -6.55 -7.22
N GLY A 64 -1.98 -7.69 -6.84
CA GLY A 64 -1.58 -8.01 -5.47
C GLY A 64 -0.71 -6.93 -4.80
N PRO A 65 0.39 -6.48 -5.42
CA PRO A 65 1.19 -5.36 -4.91
C PRO A 65 0.39 -4.08 -4.64
N ILE A 66 -0.53 -3.71 -5.53
CA ILE A 66 -1.35 -2.50 -5.39
C ILE A 66 -2.35 -2.66 -4.24
N ASN A 67 -3.02 -3.81 -4.18
CA ASN A 67 -3.90 -4.18 -3.07
C ASN A 67 -3.18 -4.10 -1.72
N MET A 68 -1.92 -4.55 -1.68
CA MET A 68 -1.09 -4.53 -0.49
C MET A 68 -0.72 -3.09 -0.08
N LEU A 69 -0.39 -2.22 -1.03
CA LEU A 69 -0.15 -0.80 -0.76
C LEU A 69 -1.38 -0.12 -0.15
N PHE A 70 -2.58 -0.36 -0.70
CA PHE A 70 -3.83 0.14 -0.10
C PHE A 70 -4.00 -0.36 1.33
N LYS A 71 -3.81 -1.67 1.55
CA LYS A 71 -3.93 -2.27 2.88
C LYS A 71 -2.94 -1.63 3.88
N ILE A 72 -1.68 -1.44 3.48
CA ILE A 72 -0.67 -0.81 4.33
C ILE A 72 -1.08 0.62 4.67
N ARG A 73 -1.45 1.44 3.69
CA ARG A 73 -1.89 2.83 3.89
C ARG A 73 -3.05 2.89 4.89
N ASP A 74 -4.07 2.08 4.66
CA ASP A 74 -5.29 2.10 5.45
C ASP A 74 -4.99 1.64 6.90
N CYS A 75 -4.18 0.59 7.08
CA CYS A 75 -3.76 0.16 8.41
C CYS A 75 -2.89 1.20 9.14
N LEU A 76 -1.98 1.89 8.44
CA LEU A 76 -1.20 2.99 9.04
C LEU A 76 -2.12 4.12 9.50
N THR A 77 -3.09 4.49 8.67
CA THR A 77 -4.06 5.56 8.97
C THR A 77 -4.96 5.19 10.14
N GLU A 78 -5.52 3.97 10.14
CA GLU A 78 -6.40 3.48 11.20
C GLU A 78 -5.68 3.32 12.54
N GLN A 79 -4.38 2.99 12.52
CA GLN A 79 -3.56 2.85 13.73
C GLN A 79 -2.98 4.17 14.22
N GLY A 80 -3.23 5.30 13.53
CA GLY A 80 -2.65 6.60 13.89
C GLY A 80 -1.12 6.63 13.75
N LYS A 81 -0.59 5.86 12.80
CA LYS A 81 0.85 5.70 12.53
C LYS A 81 1.36 6.60 11.41
N VAL A 82 0.59 7.62 11.07
CA VAL A 82 0.93 8.65 10.07
C VAL A 82 1.15 9.96 10.84
N HIS A 83 2.29 10.59 10.61
CA HIS A 83 2.73 11.80 11.29
C HIS A 83 2.50 13.01 10.38
N GLU A 84 2.01 14.11 10.96
CA GLU A 84 1.77 15.41 10.29
C GLU A 84 3.04 16.27 10.19
#